data_AF-A0A2H5A3U9-F1
#
_entry.id   AF-A0A2H5A3U9-F1
#
_cell.length_a   1.000
_cell.length_b   1.000
_cell.length_c   1.000
_cell.angle_alpha   90.00
_cell.angle_beta   90.00
_cell.angle_gamma   90.00
#
_symmetry.space_group_name_H-M   'P 1'
#
loop_
_entity.id
_entity.type
_entity.pdbx_description
1 polymer ?
#
loop_
_entity_poly.entity_id
_entity_poly.type
_entity_poly.pdbx_seq_one_letter_code
_entity_poly.pdbx_strand_id
1 'polypeptide(L)'
;MRVGLRQFKRPLCYVMSILYVVAGILHFVVPELYVQIVPPVLPAPLALVYLSGVAEIGVGFGLLVPQTRSYAAWATIALLVAIFPANVYMAVSMVTIEGTGGGQPSALVRWARLPLQGVLILWAYWYTD
;
A
#
# COMPACT_ATOMS: atom_id res chain seq x y z
N MET A 1 -7.12 25.84 17.87
CA MET A 1 -7.35 25.09 16.61
C MET A 1 -7.06 23.57 16.71
N ARG A 2 -7.26 22.87 17.84
CA ARG A 2 -7.00 21.40 17.95
C ARG A 2 -8.25 20.50 17.85
N VAL A 3 -9.45 21.09 17.77
CA VAL A 3 -10.73 20.37 17.83
C VAL A 3 -11.19 19.85 16.45
N GLY A 4 -10.84 20.54 15.36
CA GLY A 4 -11.34 20.23 14.02
C GLY A 4 -10.77 18.97 13.37
N LEU A 5 -9.56 18.54 13.71
CA LEU A 5 -8.91 17.37 13.08
C LEU A 5 -9.29 16.04 13.76
N ARG A 6 -9.64 16.05 15.05
CA ARG A 6 -9.98 14.82 15.79
C ARG A 6 -11.29 14.19 15.34
N GLN A 7 -12.28 14.99 14.93
CA GLN A 7 -13.56 14.49 14.43
C GLN A 7 -13.41 13.67 13.13
N PHE A 8 -12.40 13.99 12.32
CA PHE A 8 -12.12 13.26 11.08
C PHE A 8 -11.31 11.99 11.29
N LYS A 9 -10.72 11.75 12.48
CA LYS A 9 -9.90 10.55 12.73
C LYS A 9 -10.68 9.25 12.49
N ARG A 10 -11.94 9.16 12.93
CA ARG A 10 -12.76 7.94 12.76
C ARG A 10 -13.13 7.67 11.29
N PRO A 11 -13.74 8.60 10.53
CA PRO A 11 -14.07 8.35 9.13
C PRO A 11 -12.83 8.07 8.30
N LEU A 12 -11.74 8.82 8.50
CA LEU A 12 -10.48 8.56 7.81
C LEU A 12 -9.88 7.19 8.15
N CYS A 13 -10.05 6.70 9.39
CA CYS A 13 -9.59 5.37 9.77
C CYS A 13 -10.33 4.29 8.98
N TYR A 14 -11.65 4.44 8.78
CA TYR A 14 -12.44 3.52 7.96
C TYR A 14 -12.00 3.55 6.49
N VAL A 15 -11.79 4.74 5.93
CA VAL A 15 -11.30 4.87 4.55
C VAL A 15 -9.95 4.18 4.41
N MET A 16 -9.01 4.44 5.31
CA MET A 16 -7.69 3.82 5.31
C MET A 16 -7.78 2.29 5.42
N SER A 17 -8.61 1.80 6.33
CA SER A 17 -8.83 0.36 6.53
C SER A 17 -9.37 -0.30 5.26
N ILE A 18 -10.41 0.28 4.65
CA ILE A 18 -11.01 -0.23 3.42
C ILE A 18 -9.99 -0.21 2.28
N LEU A 19 -9.20 0.87 2.15
CA LEU A 19 -8.16 0.96 1.12
C LEU A 19 -7.16 -0.20 1.21
N TYR A 20 -6.64 -0.51 2.41
CA TYR A 20 -5.69 -1.61 2.58
C TYR A 20 -6.33 -2.99 2.40
N VAL A 21 -7.56 -3.20 2.88
CA VAL A 21 -8.27 -4.47 2.64
C VAL A 21 -8.50 -4.70 1.15
N VAL A 22 -8.97 -3.68 0.43
CA VAL A 22 -9.21 -3.77 -1.02
C VAL A 22 -7.89 -3.97 -1.77
N ALA A 23 -6.84 -3.22 -1.43
CA ALA A 23 -5.51 -3.38 -2.03
C ALA A 23 -4.98 -4.80 -1.81
N GLY A 24 -5.11 -5.34 -0.61
CA GLY A 24 -4.65 -6.68 -0.29
C GLY A 24 -5.44 -7.76 -1.02
N ILE A 25 -6.75 -7.57 -1.22
CA ILE A 25 -7.58 -8.47 -2.05
C ILE A 25 -7.11 -8.45 -3.51
N LEU A 26 -6.76 -7.28 -4.06
CA LEU A 26 -6.30 -7.17 -5.45
C LEU A 26 -5.00 -7.94 -5.72
N HIS A 27 -4.14 -8.15 -4.71
CA HIS A 27 -2.96 -9.01 -4.83
C HIS A 27 -3.32 -10.47 -5.14
N PHE A 28 -4.51 -10.94 -4.75
CA PHE A 28 -5.01 -12.29 -5.04
C PHE A 28 -5.83 -12.36 -6.32
N VAL A 29 -6.55 -11.28 -6.67
CA VAL A 29 -7.43 -11.23 -7.85
C VAL A 29 -6.64 -11.00 -9.13
N VAL A 30 -5.63 -10.13 -9.10
CA VAL A 30 -4.79 -9.79 -10.27
C VAL A 30 -3.30 -9.85 -9.94
N PRO A 31 -2.78 -11.00 -9.46
CA PRO A 31 -1.39 -11.14 -9.01
C PRO A 31 -0.37 -10.82 -10.11
N GLU A 32 -0.69 -11.12 -11.36
CA GLU A 32 0.19 -10.91 -12.52
C GLU A 32 0.64 -9.44 -12.65
N LEU A 33 -0.28 -8.50 -12.41
CA LEU A 33 0.03 -7.07 -12.45
C LEU A 33 1.02 -6.66 -11.36
N TYR A 34 0.97 -7.32 -10.19
CA TYR A 34 1.83 -7.03 -9.06
C TYR A 34 3.20 -7.72 -9.19
N VAL A 35 3.23 -8.95 -9.71
CA VAL A 35 4.47 -9.70 -9.94
C VAL A 35 5.40 -8.96 -10.90
N GLN A 36 4.85 -8.30 -11.92
CA GLN A 36 5.63 -7.49 -12.87
C GLN A 36 6.37 -6.30 -12.20
N ILE A 37 5.87 -5.84 -11.05
CA ILE A 37 6.42 -4.71 -10.28
C ILE A 37 7.59 -5.16 -9.41
N VAL A 38 7.65 -6.44 -9.06
CA VAL A 38 8.64 -6.97 -8.12
C VAL A 38 10.03 -6.89 -8.78
N PRO A 39 11.02 -6.26 -8.13
CA PRO A 39 12.38 -6.21 -8.65
C PRO A 39 12.93 -7.63 -8.91
N PRO A 40 13.63 -7.88 -10.03
CA PRO A 40 14.14 -9.20 -10.39
C PRO A 40 15.21 -9.73 -9.42
N VAL A 41 15.74 -8.86 -8.56
CA VAL A 41 16.69 -9.23 -7.49
C VAL A 41 16.02 -10.03 -6.37
N LEU A 42 14.69 -9.93 -6.22
CA LEU A 42 13.96 -10.63 -5.17
C LEU A 42 13.50 -12.02 -5.64
N PRO A 43 13.76 -13.08 -4.86
CA PRO A 43 13.29 -14.42 -5.18
C PRO A 43 11.78 -14.55 -4.95
N ALA A 44 11.14 -15.43 -5.71
CA ALA A 44 9.73 -15.81 -5.54
C ALA A 44 8.74 -14.61 -5.53
N PRO A 45 8.65 -13.83 -6.63
CA PRO A 45 7.84 -12.61 -6.67
C PRO A 45 6.35 -12.85 -6.37
N LEU A 46 5.79 -13.99 -6.81
CA LEU A 46 4.40 -14.35 -6.51
C LEU A 46 4.15 -14.56 -5.01
N ALA A 47 5.08 -15.22 -4.31
CA ALA A 47 4.97 -15.44 -2.88
C ALA A 47 5.05 -14.11 -2.10
N LEU A 48 5.91 -13.18 -2.54
CA LEU A 48 6.02 -11.85 -1.96
C LEU A 48 4.74 -11.03 -2.15
N VAL A 49 4.12 -11.11 -3.33
CA VAL A 49 2.82 -10.46 -3.63
C VAL A 49 1.71 -11.00 -2.74
N TYR A 50 1.64 -12.31 -2.53
CA TYR A 50 0.64 -12.87 -1.60
C TYR A 50 0.93 -12.52 -0.14
N LEU A 51 2.21 -12.53 0.27
CA LEU A 51 2.59 -12.15 1.61
C LEU A 51 2.24 -10.69 1.91
N SER A 52 2.52 -9.76 0.97
CA SER A 52 2.11 -8.36 1.11
C SER A 52 0.59 -8.23 1.11
N GLY A 53 -0.13 -8.98 0.26
CA GLY A 53 -1.59 -8.99 0.25
C GLY A 53 -2.21 -9.41 1.58
N VAL A 54 -1.69 -10.47 2.22
CA VAL A 54 -2.13 -10.88 3.57
C VAL A 54 -1.80 -9.80 4.60
N ALA A 55 -0.61 -9.20 4.53
CA ALA A 55 -0.21 -8.14 5.44
C ALA A 55 -1.10 -6.89 5.32
N GLU A 56 -1.43 -6.47 4.10
CA GLU A 56 -2.34 -5.34 3.82
C GLU A 56 -3.74 -5.58 4.40
N ILE A 57 -4.30 -6.78 4.19
CA ILE A 57 -5.59 -7.16 4.78
C ILE A 57 -5.51 -7.13 6.32
N GLY A 58 -4.43 -7.69 6.88
CA GLY A 58 -4.19 -7.73 8.32
C GLY A 58 -4.14 -6.34 8.96
N VAL A 59 -3.38 -5.40 8.38
CA VAL A 59 -3.32 -4.02 8.89
C VAL A 59 -4.62 -3.27 8.68
N GLY A 60 -5.33 -3.52 7.57
CA GLY A 60 -6.65 -2.95 7.32
C GLY A 60 -7.67 -3.33 8.41
N PHE A 61 -7.75 -4.61 8.79
CA PHE A 61 -8.58 -5.03 9.92
C PHE A 61 -8.03 -4.53 11.27
N GLY A 62 -6.71 -4.52 11.44
CA GLY A 62 -6.05 -4.05 12.66
C GLY A 62 -6.30 -2.57 12.97
N LEU A 63 -6.52 -1.72 11.95
CA LEU A 63 -6.87 -0.31 12.11
C LEU A 63 -8.30 -0.10 12.64
N LEU A 64 -9.22 -1.02 12.31
CA LEU A 64 -10.62 -0.96 12.77
C LEU A 64 -10.74 -1.16 14.28
N VAL A 65 -9.90 -2.02 14.86
CA VAL A 65 -9.91 -2.35 16.28
C VAL A 65 -9.10 -1.30 17.06
N PRO A 66 -9.72 -0.52 17.97
CA PRO A 66 -9.04 0.58 18.67
C PRO A 66 -7.81 0.15 19.47
N GLN A 67 -7.82 -1.08 20.02
CA GLN A 67 -6.74 -1.65 20.84
C GLN A 67 -5.50 -2.00 20.01
N THR A 68 -5.67 -2.38 18.75
CA THR A 68 -4.58 -2.75 17.84
C THR A 68 -4.20 -1.63 16.89
N ARG A 69 -4.94 -0.51 16.87
CA ARG A 69 -4.78 0.55 15.88
C ARG A 69 -3.37 1.12 15.81
N SER A 70 -2.74 1.39 16.96
CA SER A 70 -1.37 1.92 16.98
C SER A 70 -0.37 0.92 16.41
N TYR A 71 -0.49 -0.37 16.78
CA TYR A 71 0.33 -1.44 16.19
C TYR A 71 0.07 -1.62 14.70
N ALA A 72 -1.18 -1.57 14.27
CA ALA A 72 -1.57 -1.68 12.87
C ALA A 72 -1.03 -0.49 12.05
N ALA A 73 -1.07 0.72 12.60
CA ALA A 73 -0.48 1.91 11.98
C ALA A 73 1.04 1.77 11.80
N TRP A 74 1.75 1.31 12.83
CA TRP A 74 3.18 1.01 12.71
C TRP A 74 3.47 -0.10 11.70
N ALA A 75 2.67 -1.16 11.69
CA ALA A 75 2.77 -2.24 10.71
C ALA A 75 2.50 -1.74 9.28
N THR A 76 1.54 -0.83 9.08
CA THR A 76 1.29 -0.18 7.80
C THR A 76 2.51 0.62 7.36
N ILE A 77 3.12 1.42 8.25
CA ILE A 77 4.33 2.19 7.92
C ILE A 77 5.47 1.24 7.52
N ALA A 78 5.72 0.19 8.31
CA ALA A 78 6.75 -0.80 8.03
C ALA A 78 6.51 -1.51 6.68
N LEU A 79 5.26 -1.89 6.40
CA LEU A 79 4.86 -2.49 5.13
C LEU A 79 5.16 -1.53 3.99
N LEU A 80 4.67 -0.29 4.04
CA LEU A 80 4.92 0.72 3.01
C LEU A 80 6.41 0.93 2.79
N VAL A 81 7.24 1.00 3.84
CA VAL A 81 8.69 1.12 3.69
C VAL A 81 9.29 -0.11 3.00
N ALA A 82 8.81 -1.32 3.31
CA ALA A 82 9.30 -2.55 2.69
C ALA A 82 8.95 -2.67 1.20
N ILE A 83 7.79 -2.18 0.76
CA ILE A 83 7.39 -2.16 -0.67
C ILE A 83 7.90 -0.93 -1.43
N PHE A 84 8.45 0.08 -0.76
CA PHE A 84 8.99 1.28 -1.40
C PHE A 84 10.04 0.97 -2.49
N PRO A 85 11.01 0.05 -2.31
CA PRO A 85 11.97 -0.30 -3.36
C PRO A 85 11.30 -0.83 -4.64
N ALA A 86 10.20 -1.58 -4.52
CA ALA A 86 9.45 -2.08 -5.67
C ALA A 86 8.75 -0.93 -6.43
N ASN A 87 8.20 0.06 -5.71
CA ASN A 87 7.59 1.24 -6.33
C ASN A 87 8.65 2.14 -7.00
N VAL A 88 9.82 2.30 -6.40
CA VAL A 88 10.96 3.00 -7.03
C VAL A 88 11.43 2.27 -8.28
N TYR A 89 11.55 0.93 -8.20
CA TYR A 89 11.90 0.11 -9.35
C TYR A 89 10.90 0.31 -10.50
N MET A 90 9.59 0.32 -10.26
CA MET A 90 8.60 0.65 -11.29
C MET A 90 8.72 2.08 -11.84
N ALA A 91 9.05 3.05 -10.99
CA ALA A 91 9.16 4.44 -11.43
C ALA A 91 10.37 4.67 -12.35
N VAL A 92 11.47 3.96 -12.08
CA VAL A 92 12.76 4.11 -12.78
C VAL A 92 12.89 3.14 -13.95
N SER A 93 12.53 1.87 -13.76
CA SER A 93 12.48 0.89 -14.84
C SER A 93 11.14 1.02 -15.56
N MET A 94 11.16 1.21 -16.88
CA MET A 94 9.94 1.32 -17.69
C MET A 94 9.22 -0.04 -17.80
N VAL A 95 8.83 -0.64 -16.67
CA VAL A 95 8.11 -1.92 -16.61
C VAL A 95 6.84 -1.80 -17.45
N THR A 96 6.83 -2.51 -18.57
CA THR A 96 5.65 -2.70 -19.40
C THR A 96 4.73 -3.69 -18.67
N ILE A 97 3.57 -3.20 -18.24
CA ILE A 97 2.55 -4.06 -17.65
C ILE A 97 1.82 -4.76 -18.80
N GLU A 98 2.17 -6.01 -19.07
CA GLU A 98 1.47 -6.83 -20.04
C GLU A 98 0.16 -7.33 -19.40
N GLY A 99 -1.00 -7.05 -20.04
CA GLY A 99 -2.32 -7.49 -19.56
C GLY A 99 -3.42 -6.42 -19.56
N THR A 100 -3.08 -5.13 -19.57
CA THR A 100 -4.07 -4.01 -19.62
C THR A 100 -4.22 -3.38 -21.01
N GLY A 101 -3.97 -4.14 -22.09
CA GLY A 101 -4.05 -3.62 -23.47
C GLY A 101 -2.72 -3.04 -24.01
N GLY A 102 -1.57 -3.54 -23.54
CA GLY A 102 -0.26 -3.23 -24.12
C GLY A 102 0.28 -1.81 -23.88
N GLY A 103 -0.37 -1.02 -23.03
CA GLY A 103 0.06 0.33 -22.69
C GLY A 103 0.96 0.35 -21.45
N GLN A 104 2.13 0.98 -21.55
CA GLN A 104 2.88 1.40 -20.37
C GLN A 104 1.98 2.26 -19.46
N PRO A 105 1.89 1.98 -18.15
CA PRO A 105 1.29 2.93 -17.22
C PRO A 105 1.93 4.30 -17.45
N SER A 106 1.10 5.34 -17.62
CA SER A 106 1.61 6.68 -17.92
C SER A 106 2.66 7.07 -16.88
N ALA A 107 3.75 7.70 -17.33
CA ALA A 107 4.86 8.08 -16.45
C ALA A 107 4.36 8.84 -15.21
N LEU A 108 3.30 9.64 -15.38
CA LEU A 108 2.60 10.32 -14.30
C LEU A 108 2.10 9.37 -13.19
N VAL A 109 1.45 8.26 -13.54
CA VAL A 109 0.92 7.29 -12.56
C VAL A 109 2.06 6.58 -11.82
N ARG A 110 3.14 6.23 -12.52
CA ARG A 110 4.31 5.59 -11.89
C ARG A 110 4.97 6.50 -10.85
N TRP A 111 5.19 7.76 -11.22
CA TRP A 111 5.83 8.74 -10.35
C TRP A 111 4.91 9.25 -9.23
N ALA A 112 3.59 9.35 -9.47
CA ALA A 112 2.63 9.77 -8.45
C ALA A 112 2.48 8.79 -7.28
N ARG A 113 2.86 7.51 -7.45
CA ARG A 113 2.84 6.52 -6.37
C ARG A 113 3.81 6.85 -5.24
N LEU A 114 4.98 7.40 -5.55
CA LEU A 114 6.00 7.75 -4.57
C LEU A 114 5.55 8.83 -3.56
N PRO A 115 5.05 10.02 -3.99
CA PRO A 115 4.52 11.01 -3.06
C PRO A 115 3.25 10.52 -2.37
N LEU A 116 2.40 9.76 -3.06
CA LEU A 116 1.20 9.17 -2.44
C LEU A 116 1.59 8.24 -1.29
N GLN A 117 2.62 7.41 -1.45
CA GLN A 117 3.12 6.54 -0.39
C GLN A 117 3.61 7.33 0.82
N GLY A 118 4.26 8.48 0.61
CA GLY A 118 4.61 9.41 1.70
C GLY A 118 3.38 9.95 2.43
N VAL A 119 2.32 10.32 1.71
CA VAL A 119 1.05 10.75 2.30
C VAL A 119 0.41 9.61 3.10
N LEU A 120 0.42 8.38 2.59
CA LEU A 120 -0.11 7.21 3.29
C LEU A 120 0.68 6.89 4.58
N ILE A 121 2.01 7.05 4.57
CA ILE A 121 2.85 6.90 5.77
C ILE A 121 2.50 7.96 6.81
N LEU A 122 2.39 9.22 6.41
CA LEU A 122 2.01 10.32 7.32
C LEU A 122 0.59 10.13 7.88
N TRP A 123 -0.32 9.60 7.06
CA TRP A 123 -1.67 9.28 7.49
C TRP A 123 -1.69 8.14 8.51
N ALA A 124 -0.90 7.08 8.27
CA ALA A 124 -0.73 5.98 9.23
C ALA A 124 -0.14 6.50 10.55
N TYR A 125 0.90 7.33 10.49
CA TYR A 125 1.54 7.94 11.66
C TYR A 125 0.55 8.72 12.53
N TRP A 126 -0.50 9.30 11.94
CA TRP A 126 -1.52 10.00 12.72
C TRP A 126 -2.38 9.10 13.65
N TYR A 127 -2.27 7.78 13.49
CA TYR A 127 -2.93 6.75 14.29
C TYR A 127 -1.99 5.97 15.21
N THR A 128 -0.72 6.36 15.33
CA THR A 128 0.22 5.73 16.28
C THR A 128 0.06 6.24 17.72
N ASP A 129 -0.59 7.40 17.89
CA ASP A 129 -0.86 8.06 19.18
C ASP A 129 -2.09 7.53 19.93
#